data_AF-E9DZ87-F1
#
_entry.id   AF-E9DZ87-F1
#
_cell.length_a   1.000
_cell.length_b   1.000
_cell.length_c   1.000
_cell.angle_alpha   90.00
_cell.angle_beta   90.00
_cell.angle_gamma   90.00
#
_symmetry.space_group_name_H-M   'P 1'
#
loop_
_entity.id
_entity.type
_entity.pdbx_description
1 polymer ?
#
loop_
_entity_poly.entity_id
_entity_poly.type
_entity_poly.pdbx_seq_one_letter_code
_entity_poly.pdbx_strand_id
1 'polypeptide(L)'
;MANRPMNPFAQNLRQRALLTPCYDVRRVHGNLPQEQKTDLLVRFWPTGDHDRGPATSGINCLIVLLKRIYGAVLDPLWNEDDESVKQMEADNPFMAHAWLVLGPKTKDVGAALDKLTVQIWGKELGDIAVEDLQFKNLASHARMQTTLWSMKQFTPMLGHLWSQQNTHQWRRLQAESTPPEVKNYFEKWNSTPNPDSIRLDAFPGMSLDVKVNKLFGEFSVGDSTLLVRPDAPVFLYVTFTVKGVGEENLNFDAFRRFTLEVGKFVDVNGTMRWQRTGRMPYTLIALVKHRNSADDCDTIRVYDEMGNMNIPNAKMPAYATPSWRMADMQNGDTFFALYVYSRMPPKSDPPFPEVFKRADLRTYNEEFDKFSAFLNKGQNVKRERD
;
A
#
# COMPACT_ATOMS: atom_id res chain seq x y z
N MET A 1 -7.50 26.17 -14.56
CA MET A 1 -6.50 25.08 -14.64
C MET A 1 -6.29 24.76 -16.11
N ALA A 2 -5.09 24.99 -16.64
CA ALA A 2 -4.78 24.63 -18.02
C ALA A 2 -4.45 23.13 -18.06
N ASN A 3 -5.25 22.35 -18.79
CA ASN A 3 -4.93 20.96 -19.11
C ASN A 3 -3.57 20.94 -19.82
N ARG A 4 -2.52 20.45 -19.15
CA ARG A 4 -1.25 20.17 -19.83
C ARG A 4 -1.54 19.07 -20.86
N PRO A 5 -1.33 19.31 -22.16
CA PRO A 5 -1.50 18.27 -23.15
C PRO A 5 -0.52 17.14 -22.85
N MET A 6 -1.03 15.91 -22.82
CA MET A 6 -0.21 14.71 -22.66
C MET A 6 0.86 14.67 -23.75
N ASN A 7 2.11 14.39 -23.36
CA ASN A 7 3.22 14.23 -24.30
C ASN A 7 2.85 13.17 -25.38
N PRO A 8 2.93 13.49 -26.69
CA PRO A 8 2.63 12.55 -27.77
C PRO A 8 3.34 11.21 -27.66
N PHE A 9 4.52 11.18 -27.03
CA PHE A 9 5.31 9.99 -26.76
C PHE A 9 4.63 9.04 -25.76
N ALA A 10 4.04 9.59 -24.69
CA ALA A 10 3.30 8.80 -23.69
C ALA A 10 2.06 8.14 -24.30
N GLN A 11 1.42 8.80 -25.28
CA GLN A 11 0.27 8.24 -26.00
C GLN A 11 0.68 7.06 -26.90
N ASN A 12 1.84 7.14 -27.57
CA ASN A 12 2.34 6.05 -28.44
C ASN A 12 2.77 4.82 -27.61
N LEU A 13 3.46 5.04 -26.48
CA LEU A 13 3.78 3.98 -25.52
C LEU A 13 2.53 3.27 -24.98
N ARG A 14 1.47 4.03 -24.67
CA ARG A 14 0.19 3.47 -24.22
C ARG A 14 -0.48 2.62 -25.30
N GLN A 15 -0.48 3.07 -26.55
CA GLN A 15 -1.04 2.29 -27.66
C GLN A 15 -0.28 0.97 -27.87
N ARG A 16 1.05 0.99 -27.75
CA ARG A 16 1.85 -0.25 -27.79
C ARG A 16 1.51 -1.18 -26.63
N ALA A 17 1.45 -0.69 -25.41
CA ALA A 17 1.10 -1.49 -24.24
C ALA A 17 -0.27 -2.20 -24.34
N LEU A 18 -1.23 -1.59 -25.05
CA LEU A 18 -2.56 -2.18 -25.30
C LEU A 18 -2.54 -3.34 -26.33
N LEU A 19 -1.48 -3.47 -27.12
CA LEU A 19 -1.35 -4.48 -28.18
C LEU A 19 -0.34 -5.59 -27.85
N THR A 20 0.57 -5.32 -26.92
CA THR A 20 1.67 -6.21 -26.53
C THR A 20 1.20 -7.27 -25.52
N PRO A 21 1.65 -8.54 -25.64
CA PRO A 21 1.47 -9.57 -24.60
C PRO A 21 2.09 -9.14 -23.27
N CYS A 22 1.73 -9.81 -22.16
CA CYS A 22 2.31 -9.56 -20.84
C CYS A 22 3.85 -9.43 -20.88
N TYR A 23 4.40 -8.32 -20.38
CA TYR A 23 5.83 -8.02 -20.48
C TYR A 23 6.39 -7.30 -19.26
N ASP A 24 7.68 -7.49 -18.97
CA ASP A 24 8.39 -6.76 -17.91
C ASP A 24 8.74 -5.34 -18.40
N VAL A 25 8.18 -4.32 -17.74
CA VAL A 25 8.38 -2.91 -18.13
C VAL A 25 9.86 -2.51 -18.11
N ARG A 26 10.66 -3.13 -17.23
CA ARG A 26 12.08 -2.79 -17.07
C ARG A 26 12.90 -3.26 -18.25
N ARG A 27 12.54 -4.41 -18.81
CA ARG A 27 13.26 -5.02 -19.95
C ARG A 27 12.86 -4.36 -21.28
N VAL A 28 11.56 -4.19 -21.51
CA VAL A 28 11.05 -3.63 -22.78
C VAL A 28 11.27 -2.12 -22.87
N HIS A 29 11.27 -1.44 -21.72
CA HIS A 29 11.38 0.01 -21.63
C HIS A 29 12.54 0.47 -20.74
N GLY A 30 13.66 -0.26 -20.74
CA GLY A 30 14.84 0.04 -19.91
C GLY A 30 15.32 1.50 -20.01
N ASN A 31 15.25 2.08 -21.22
CA ASN A 31 15.67 3.45 -21.49
C ASN A 31 14.66 4.54 -21.06
N LEU A 32 13.45 4.17 -20.62
CA LEU A 32 12.46 5.17 -20.18
C LEU A 32 12.80 5.71 -18.78
N PRO A 33 12.51 6.98 -18.51
CA PRO A 33 12.54 7.52 -17.14
C PRO A 33 11.65 6.72 -16.19
N GLN A 34 12.03 6.64 -14.92
CA GLN A 34 11.29 5.90 -13.88
C GLN A 34 9.81 6.31 -13.82
N GLU A 35 9.51 7.60 -13.88
CA GLU A 35 8.15 8.15 -13.89
C GLU A 35 7.27 7.57 -15.02
N GLN A 36 7.85 7.35 -16.21
CA GLN A 36 7.11 6.79 -17.33
C GLN A 36 6.90 5.28 -17.17
N LYS A 37 7.90 4.57 -16.65
CA LYS A 37 7.77 3.14 -16.32
C LYS A 37 6.66 2.94 -15.28
N THR A 38 6.65 3.77 -14.24
CA THR A 38 5.65 3.68 -13.18
C THR A 38 4.26 4.09 -13.64
N ASP A 39 4.12 5.12 -14.49
CA ASP A 39 2.82 5.47 -15.10
C ASP A 39 2.23 4.31 -15.91
N LEU A 40 3.06 3.55 -16.62
CA LEU A 40 2.62 2.32 -17.27
C LEU A 40 2.17 1.29 -16.22
N LEU A 41 3.02 0.99 -15.23
CA LEU A 41 2.72 -0.04 -14.22
C LEU A 41 1.40 0.18 -13.49
N VAL A 42 1.14 1.39 -13.02
CA VAL A 42 -0.03 1.70 -12.18
C VAL A 42 -1.35 1.67 -12.95
N ARG A 43 -1.31 1.64 -14.29
CA ARG A 43 -2.52 1.63 -15.15
C ARG A 43 -2.92 0.25 -15.66
N PHE A 44 -2.01 -0.72 -15.62
CA PHE A 44 -2.21 -2.06 -16.17
C PHE A 44 -2.30 -3.09 -15.03
N TRP A 45 -3.53 -3.30 -14.56
CA TRP A 45 -3.86 -4.20 -13.46
C TRP A 45 -4.19 -5.61 -13.97
N PRO A 46 -4.10 -6.65 -13.13
CA PRO A 46 -4.60 -7.98 -13.47
C PRO A 46 -6.09 -7.93 -13.83
N THR A 47 -6.48 -8.13 -15.08
CA THR A 47 -7.89 -8.05 -15.51
C THR A 47 -8.27 -9.18 -16.46
N GLY A 48 -9.58 -9.42 -16.64
CA GLY A 48 -10.12 -10.38 -17.61
C GLY A 48 -10.51 -11.73 -17.03
N ASP A 49 -10.48 -12.78 -17.85
CA ASP A 49 -10.96 -14.14 -17.52
C ASP A 49 -10.20 -14.84 -16.37
N HIS A 50 -9.12 -14.23 -15.90
CA HIS A 50 -8.32 -14.73 -14.78
C HIS A 50 -8.57 -13.99 -13.48
N ASP A 51 -9.44 -12.99 -13.47
CA ASP A 51 -10.11 -12.57 -12.25
C ASP A 51 -11.10 -13.67 -11.85
N ARG A 52 -10.59 -14.76 -11.26
CA ARG A 52 -11.35 -15.94 -10.84
C ARG A 52 -12.06 -15.68 -9.50
N GLY A 53 -12.45 -14.43 -9.26
CA GLY A 53 -13.10 -13.96 -8.04
C GLY A 53 -12.24 -14.23 -6.79
N PRO A 54 -12.82 -14.84 -5.74
CA PRO A 54 -12.14 -15.07 -4.46
C PRO A 54 -10.78 -15.77 -4.60
N ALA A 55 -10.65 -16.72 -5.52
CA ALA A 55 -9.42 -17.50 -5.72
C ALA A 55 -8.22 -16.65 -6.16
N THR A 56 -8.44 -15.44 -6.70
CA THR A 56 -7.34 -14.58 -7.20
C THR A 56 -7.34 -13.18 -6.59
N SER A 57 -8.43 -12.77 -5.95
CA SER A 57 -8.62 -11.41 -5.44
C SER A 57 -7.49 -10.94 -4.51
N GLY A 58 -7.01 -11.79 -3.59
CA GLY A 58 -5.92 -11.43 -2.68
C GLY A 58 -4.57 -11.23 -3.38
N ILE A 59 -4.20 -12.12 -4.31
CA ILE A 59 -2.99 -11.95 -5.14
C ILE A 59 -3.10 -10.68 -5.97
N ASN A 60 -4.24 -10.46 -6.62
CA ASN A 60 -4.46 -9.29 -7.46
C ASN A 60 -4.37 -7.98 -6.64
N CYS A 61 -4.97 -7.94 -5.45
CA CYS A 61 -4.82 -6.82 -4.52
C CYS A 61 -3.36 -6.57 -4.15
N LEU A 62 -2.59 -7.62 -3.84
CA LEU A 62 -1.17 -7.50 -3.52
C LEU A 62 -0.36 -6.96 -4.71
N ILE A 63 -0.59 -7.48 -5.92
CA ILE A 63 0.10 -6.99 -7.13
C ILE A 63 -0.21 -5.52 -7.40
N VAL A 64 -1.46 -5.10 -7.26
CA VAL A 64 -1.84 -3.69 -7.43
C VAL A 64 -1.23 -2.80 -6.33
N LEU A 65 -1.17 -3.28 -5.09
CA LEU A 65 -0.49 -2.59 -3.99
C LEU A 65 1.01 -2.40 -4.27
N LEU A 66 1.70 -3.45 -4.70
CA LEU A 66 3.12 -3.41 -5.06
C LEU A 66 3.38 -2.42 -6.21
N LYS A 67 2.58 -2.48 -7.27
CA LYS A 67 2.62 -1.50 -8.36
C LYS A 67 2.46 -0.07 -7.85
N ARG A 68 1.57 0.15 -6.87
CA ARG A 68 1.34 1.46 -6.29
C ARG A 68 2.54 1.94 -5.47
N ILE A 69 3.15 1.06 -4.68
CA ILE A 69 4.41 1.33 -3.97
C ILE A 69 5.47 1.73 -4.99
N TYR A 70 5.62 0.96 -6.07
CA TYR A 70 6.63 1.23 -7.10
C TYR A 70 6.43 2.58 -7.78
N GLY A 71 5.19 2.98 -7.99
CA GLY A 71 4.85 4.29 -8.53
C GLY A 71 4.98 5.46 -7.56
N ALA A 72 5.05 5.20 -6.25
CA ALA A 72 5.18 6.23 -5.24
C ALA A 72 6.63 6.52 -4.83
N VAL A 73 7.58 5.65 -5.16
CA VAL A 73 9.00 5.90 -4.89
C VAL A 73 9.62 6.67 -6.05
N LEU A 74 10.12 7.87 -5.76
CA LEU A 74 10.76 8.77 -6.73
C LEU A 74 12.16 8.28 -7.13
N ASP A 75 12.87 7.66 -6.20
CA ASP A 75 14.15 6.99 -6.48
C ASP A 75 13.90 5.63 -7.15
N PRO A 76 14.80 5.16 -8.02
CA PRO A 76 14.68 3.83 -8.59
C PRO A 76 14.70 2.78 -7.48
N LEU A 77 13.54 2.20 -7.15
CA LEU A 77 13.47 0.99 -6.32
C LEU A 77 14.22 -0.18 -6.96
N TRP A 78 14.30 -0.15 -8.29
CA TRP A 78 14.99 -1.14 -9.08
C TRP A 78 16.14 -0.50 -9.84
N ASN A 79 17.33 -1.02 -9.59
CA ASN A 79 18.54 -0.74 -10.35
C ASN A 79 19.05 -2.08 -10.87
N GLU A 80 19.32 -2.17 -12.17
CA GLU A 80 19.83 -3.40 -12.79
C GLU A 80 21.22 -3.79 -12.29
N ASP A 81 21.95 -2.86 -11.69
CA ASP A 81 23.27 -3.10 -11.09
C ASP A 81 23.20 -3.42 -9.60
N ASP A 82 22.02 -3.31 -8.98
CA ASP A 82 21.84 -3.59 -7.55
C ASP A 82 21.47 -5.07 -7.32
N GLU A 83 22.49 -5.87 -7.01
CA GLU A 83 22.35 -7.29 -6.68
C GLU A 83 21.43 -7.54 -5.47
N SER A 84 21.32 -6.58 -4.53
CA SER A 84 20.43 -6.75 -3.38
C SER A 84 18.96 -6.76 -3.81
N VAL A 85 18.59 -5.92 -4.78
CA VAL A 85 17.22 -5.88 -5.32
C VAL A 85 16.92 -7.13 -6.13
N LYS A 86 17.86 -7.61 -6.95
CA LYS A 86 17.70 -8.87 -7.69
C LYS A 86 17.49 -10.06 -6.75
N GLN A 87 18.28 -10.13 -5.68
CA GLN A 87 18.14 -11.18 -4.67
C GLN A 87 16.78 -11.11 -3.98
N MET A 88 16.32 -9.91 -3.57
CA MET A 88 14.98 -9.73 -3.00
C MET A 88 13.87 -10.21 -3.94
N GLU A 89 13.97 -9.93 -5.24
CA GLU A 89 12.98 -10.38 -6.22
C GLU A 89 13.04 -11.88 -6.52
N ALA A 90 14.23 -12.48 -6.49
CA ALA A 90 14.40 -13.92 -6.59
C ALA A 90 13.79 -14.63 -5.37
N ASP A 91 13.96 -14.05 -4.18
CA ASP A 91 13.41 -14.56 -2.93
C ASP A 91 11.90 -14.26 -2.79
N ASN A 92 11.40 -13.24 -3.47
CA ASN A 92 10.00 -12.84 -3.47
C ASN A 92 9.44 -12.60 -4.89
N PRO A 93 8.99 -13.67 -5.57
CA PRO A 93 8.40 -13.59 -6.89
C PRO A 93 7.22 -12.61 -7.05
N PHE A 94 6.50 -12.25 -5.99
CA PHE A 94 5.45 -11.20 -6.08
C PHE A 94 6.04 -9.85 -6.49
N MET A 95 7.20 -9.50 -5.94
CA MET A 95 7.88 -8.24 -6.24
C MET A 95 8.30 -8.16 -7.70
N ALA A 96 8.84 -9.25 -8.25
CA ALA A 96 9.17 -9.35 -9.67
C ALA A 96 7.91 -9.27 -10.56
N HIS A 97 6.86 -10.00 -10.18
CA HIS A 97 5.61 -10.05 -10.94
C HIS A 97 4.92 -8.68 -11.02
N ALA A 98 5.04 -7.84 -9.99
CA ALA A 98 4.47 -6.50 -9.99
C ALA A 98 5.03 -5.57 -11.10
N TRP A 99 6.24 -5.86 -11.62
CA TRP A 99 6.84 -5.14 -12.76
C TRP A 99 6.26 -5.51 -14.13
N LEU A 100 5.39 -6.51 -14.20
CA LEU A 100 4.75 -6.91 -15.45
C LEU A 100 3.66 -5.90 -15.85
N VAL A 101 3.69 -5.41 -17.08
CA VAL A 101 2.57 -4.73 -17.71
C VAL A 101 1.58 -5.81 -18.17
N LEU A 102 0.51 -5.96 -17.40
CA LEU A 102 -0.55 -6.93 -17.65
C LEU A 102 -1.48 -6.33 -18.71
N GLY A 103 -1.19 -6.65 -19.98
CA GLY A 103 -1.95 -6.18 -21.13
C GLY A 103 -3.41 -6.67 -21.10
N PRO A 104 -4.27 -6.15 -21.99
CA PRO A 104 -5.70 -6.50 -22.03
C PRO A 104 -5.96 -7.94 -22.51
N LYS A 105 -4.96 -8.62 -23.08
CA LYS A 105 -5.10 -10.01 -23.54
C LYS A 105 -5.08 -10.95 -22.33
N THR A 106 -6.24 -11.55 -22.07
CA THR A 106 -6.50 -12.35 -20.87
C THR A 106 -5.50 -13.50 -20.73
N LYS A 107 -5.32 -14.33 -21.77
CA LYS A 107 -4.48 -15.55 -21.72
C LYS A 107 -3.08 -15.36 -21.13
N ASP A 108 -2.40 -14.25 -21.42
CA ASP A 108 -1.03 -14.02 -20.95
C ASP A 108 -0.98 -13.67 -19.45
N VAL A 109 -2.03 -13.02 -18.93
CA VAL A 109 -2.18 -12.68 -17.52
C VAL A 109 -2.39 -13.96 -16.69
N GLY A 110 -3.20 -14.90 -17.19
CA GLY A 110 -3.42 -16.18 -16.52
C GLY A 110 -2.15 -17.02 -16.43
N ALA A 111 -1.45 -17.18 -17.55
CA ALA A 111 -0.18 -17.91 -17.57
C ALA A 111 0.88 -17.28 -16.65
N ALA A 112 0.94 -15.94 -16.58
CA ALA A 112 1.83 -15.24 -15.66
C ALA A 112 1.46 -15.49 -14.19
N LEU A 113 0.16 -15.55 -13.87
CA LEU A 113 -0.34 -15.85 -12.52
C LEU A 113 -0.08 -17.30 -12.13
N ASP A 114 -0.38 -18.27 -13.01
CA ASP A 114 -0.13 -19.68 -12.75
C ASP A 114 1.38 -19.94 -12.56
N LYS A 115 2.24 -19.25 -13.32
CA LYS A 115 3.70 -19.29 -13.10
C LYS A 115 4.08 -18.73 -11.73
N LEU A 116 3.47 -17.61 -11.31
CA LEU A 116 3.72 -17.01 -10.00
C LEU A 116 3.35 -17.97 -8.87
N THR A 117 2.19 -18.64 -8.96
CA THR A 117 1.75 -19.57 -7.92
C THR A 117 2.68 -20.78 -7.81
N VAL A 118 3.14 -21.32 -8.94
CA VAL A 118 4.13 -22.40 -8.95
C VAL A 118 5.45 -21.95 -8.32
N GLN A 119 5.90 -20.71 -8.57
CA GLN A 119 7.15 -20.20 -7.98
C GLN A 119 7.06 -20.01 -6.46
N ILE A 120 5.90 -19.58 -5.94
CA ILE A 120 5.73 -19.31 -4.50
C ILE A 120 5.42 -20.59 -3.72
N TRP A 121 4.50 -21.42 -4.21
CA TRP A 121 3.96 -22.59 -3.49
C TRP A 121 4.36 -23.94 -4.08
N GLY A 122 4.98 -23.99 -5.27
CA GLY A 122 5.26 -25.25 -5.96
C GLY A 122 4.00 -25.95 -6.49
N LYS A 123 2.88 -25.23 -6.60
CA LYS A 123 1.56 -25.77 -6.94
C LYS A 123 0.82 -24.89 -7.94
N GLU A 124 -0.12 -25.48 -8.68
CA GLU A 124 -1.07 -24.72 -9.46
C GLU A 124 -2.06 -23.98 -8.54
N LEU A 125 -2.66 -22.90 -9.05
CA LEU A 125 -3.55 -22.04 -8.26
C LEU A 125 -4.71 -22.82 -7.60
N GLY A 126 -5.26 -23.82 -8.28
CA GLY A 126 -6.40 -24.62 -7.78
C GLY A 126 -6.08 -25.51 -6.59
N ASP A 127 -4.79 -25.79 -6.35
CA ASP A 127 -4.32 -26.70 -5.28
C ASP A 127 -3.83 -25.93 -4.03
N ILE A 128 -3.96 -24.61 -4.03
CA ILE A 128 -3.58 -23.74 -2.91
C ILE A 128 -4.81 -23.50 -2.05
N ALA A 129 -4.66 -23.60 -0.73
CA ALA A 129 -5.75 -23.32 0.21
C ALA A 129 -6.23 -21.87 0.03
N VAL A 130 -7.55 -21.67 0.03
CA VAL A 130 -8.15 -20.34 -0.20
C VAL A 130 -7.69 -19.35 0.88
N GLU A 131 -7.45 -19.83 2.09
CA GLU A 131 -6.92 -19.06 3.20
C GLU A 131 -5.55 -18.47 2.86
N ASP A 132 -4.64 -19.26 2.27
CA ASP A 132 -3.30 -18.79 1.90
C ASP A 132 -3.34 -17.71 0.82
N LEU A 133 -4.41 -17.67 0.03
CA LEU A 133 -4.64 -16.71 -1.06
C LEU A 133 -5.32 -15.41 -0.60
N GLN A 134 -5.65 -15.28 0.69
CA GLN A 134 -6.19 -14.04 1.26
C GLN A 134 -5.12 -12.95 1.29
N PHE A 135 -5.49 -11.72 0.93
CA PHE A 135 -4.55 -10.58 0.93
C PHE A 135 -3.78 -10.46 2.24
N LYS A 136 -4.46 -10.58 3.39
CA LYS A 136 -3.81 -10.48 4.72
C LYS A 136 -2.69 -11.50 4.90
N ASN A 137 -2.90 -12.74 4.45
CA ASN A 137 -1.94 -13.83 4.60
C ASN A 137 -0.77 -13.67 3.61
N LEU A 138 -1.07 -13.22 2.39
CA LEU A 138 -0.05 -12.91 1.38
C LEU A 138 0.82 -11.74 1.82
N ALA A 139 0.21 -10.65 2.30
CA ALA A 139 0.92 -9.46 2.73
C ALA A 139 1.73 -9.72 4.01
N SER A 140 1.27 -10.59 4.90
CA SER A 140 2.02 -11.05 6.08
C SER A 140 2.91 -12.28 5.81
N HIS A 141 3.04 -12.75 4.57
CA HIS A 141 3.85 -13.93 4.23
C HIS A 141 5.34 -13.69 4.56
N ALA A 142 6.04 -14.72 5.07
CA ALA A 142 7.44 -14.61 5.51
C ALA A 142 8.36 -13.96 4.46
N ARG A 143 8.20 -14.29 3.18
CA ARG A 143 8.94 -13.68 2.07
C ARG A 143 8.71 -12.17 1.96
N MET A 144 7.48 -11.69 2.15
CA MET A 144 7.18 -10.25 2.13
C MET A 144 7.84 -9.54 3.31
N GLN A 145 7.83 -10.18 4.48
CA GLN A 145 8.47 -9.67 5.69
C GLN A 145 9.97 -9.50 5.49
N THR A 146 10.66 -10.53 5.00
CA THR A 146 12.12 -10.50 4.83
C THR A 146 12.60 -9.65 3.65
N THR A 147 11.71 -9.31 2.70
CA THR A 147 12.04 -8.50 1.51
C THR A 147 11.40 -7.12 1.56
N LEU A 148 10.16 -6.93 1.05
CA LEU A 148 9.54 -5.62 0.93
C LEU A 148 9.47 -4.86 2.26
N TRP A 149 8.93 -5.51 3.31
CA TRP A 149 8.65 -4.82 4.56
C TRP A 149 9.90 -4.57 5.41
N SER A 150 10.98 -5.31 5.17
CA SER A 150 12.28 -5.06 5.82
C SER A 150 13.04 -3.88 5.21
N MET A 151 12.58 -3.33 4.08
CA MET A 151 13.21 -2.17 3.46
C MET A 151 13.09 -0.93 4.38
N LYS A 152 14.14 -0.09 4.38
CA LYS A 152 14.22 1.13 5.23
C LYS A 152 13.01 2.06 5.05
N GLN A 153 12.46 2.11 3.83
CA GLN A 153 11.30 2.91 3.46
C GLN A 153 10.03 2.56 4.26
N PHE A 154 9.95 1.36 4.82
CA PHE A 154 8.81 0.88 5.62
C PHE A 154 9.12 0.79 7.12
N THR A 155 10.33 1.12 7.55
CA THR A 155 10.75 0.96 8.95
C THR A 155 10.06 2.01 9.82
N PRO A 156 9.07 1.64 10.66
CA PRO A 156 8.26 2.65 11.33
C PRO A 156 9.00 3.34 12.48
N MET A 157 10.08 2.77 13.02
CA MET A 157 10.65 3.15 14.31
C MET A 157 12.16 3.45 14.27
N LEU A 158 12.53 4.59 14.85
CA LEU A 158 13.91 5.07 14.98
C LEU A 158 14.57 4.41 16.19
N GLY A 159 14.96 3.16 16.03
CA GLY A 159 15.66 2.40 17.07
C GLY A 159 14.84 2.17 18.35
N HIS A 160 15.36 1.30 19.20
CA HIS A 160 14.69 0.88 20.43
C HIS A 160 15.56 1.29 21.62
N LEU A 161 15.12 2.33 22.34
CA LEU A 161 15.80 2.83 23.54
C LEU A 161 15.00 2.47 24.80
N TRP A 162 15.72 2.21 25.88
CA TRP A 162 15.14 1.92 27.18
C TRP A 162 16.02 2.51 28.30
N SER A 163 15.44 2.82 29.45
CA SER A 163 16.18 3.29 30.63
C SER A 163 15.58 2.66 31.88
N GLN A 164 16.40 2.38 32.89
CA GLN A 164 15.88 2.07 34.23
C GLN A 164 15.32 3.35 34.86
N GLN A 165 14.18 3.26 35.53
CA GLN A 165 13.50 4.42 36.15
C GLN A 165 14.44 5.22 37.08
N ASN A 166 15.38 4.53 37.72
CA ASN A 166 16.26 5.08 38.75
C ASN A 166 17.44 5.87 38.16
N THR A 167 17.82 5.59 36.90
CA THR A 167 19.04 6.14 36.29
C THR A 167 18.75 7.17 35.21
N HIS A 168 17.57 7.12 34.59
CA HIS A 168 17.19 7.95 33.43
C HIS A 168 18.21 7.96 32.28
N GLN A 169 19.12 6.99 32.23
CA GLN A 169 20.09 6.84 31.17
C GLN A 169 19.52 5.93 30.07
N TRP A 170 19.27 6.49 28.90
CA TRP A 170 18.81 5.74 27.74
C TRP A 170 19.91 4.82 27.20
N ARG A 171 19.57 3.54 27.05
CA ARG A 171 20.39 2.46 26.51
C ARG A 171 19.72 1.88 25.27
N ARG A 172 20.52 1.36 24.34
CA ARG A 172 20.00 0.64 23.15
C ARG A 172 19.59 -0.77 23.54
N LEU A 173 18.58 -1.31 22.82
CA LEU A 173 18.03 -2.65 23.04
C LEU A 173 19.06 -3.79 22.99
N GLN A 174 20.16 -3.62 22.24
CA GLN A 174 21.19 -4.65 22.04
C GLN A 174 22.22 -4.76 23.18
N ALA A 175 22.03 -4.07 24.32
CA ALA A 175 22.91 -4.26 25.46
C ALA A 175 22.72 -5.67 26.07
N GLU A 176 23.81 -6.35 26.45
CA GLU A 176 23.76 -7.63 27.19
C GLU A 176 22.91 -7.51 28.47
N SER A 177 22.86 -6.30 29.04
CA SER A 177 22.10 -5.94 30.23
C SER A 177 20.62 -5.61 30.00
N THR A 178 20.09 -5.74 28.78
CA THR A 178 18.68 -5.46 28.50
C THR A 178 17.77 -6.46 29.23
N PRO A 179 16.84 -5.99 30.09
CA PRO A 179 15.93 -6.86 30.82
C PRO A 179 15.02 -7.68 29.89
N PRO A 180 14.65 -8.92 30.27
CA PRO A 180 13.77 -9.77 29.46
C PRO A 180 12.43 -9.10 29.11
N GLU A 181 11.82 -8.36 30.03
CA GLU A 181 10.56 -7.66 29.81
C GLU A 181 10.67 -6.55 28.74
N VAL A 182 11.83 -5.88 28.68
CA VAL A 182 12.14 -4.89 27.63
C VAL A 182 12.29 -5.59 26.29
N LYS A 183 13.02 -6.71 26.23
CA LYS A 183 13.17 -7.52 25.01
C LYS A 183 11.80 -8.00 24.52
N ASN A 184 11.00 -8.60 25.39
CA ASN A 184 9.66 -9.11 25.07
C ASN A 184 8.72 -7.99 24.60
N TYR A 185 8.82 -6.77 25.14
CA TYR A 185 8.02 -5.65 24.65
C TYR A 185 8.42 -5.29 23.22
N PHE A 186 9.73 -5.14 22.95
CA PHE A 186 10.20 -4.79 21.62
C PHE A 186 10.07 -5.92 20.61
N GLU A 187 10.09 -7.19 21.01
CA GLU A 187 9.80 -8.33 20.12
C GLU A 187 8.44 -8.19 19.43
N LYS A 188 7.45 -7.58 20.08
CA LYS A 188 6.14 -7.26 19.46
C LYS A 188 6.26 -6.30 18.27
N TRP A 189 7.32 -5.50 18.25
CA TRP A 189 7.61 -4.50 17.22
C TRP A 189 8.75 -4.94 16.28
N ASN A 190 9.56 -5.93 16.66
CA ASN A 190 10.89 -6.17 16.12
C ASN A 190 11.08 -7.54 15.44
N SER A 191 10.03 -8.37 15.32
CA SER A 191 10.15 -9.70 14.68
C SER A 191 10.10 -9.69 13.14
N THR A 192 10.26 -8.52 12.52
CA THR A 192 10.18 -8.20 11.08
C THR A 192 8.89 -7.42 10.78
N PRO A 193 8.99 -6.21 10.17
CA PRO A 193 7.81 -5.40 9.88
C PRO A 193 6.85 -6.20 9.01
N ASN A 194 5.57 -6.21 9.38
CA ASN A 194 4.50 -6.82 8.60
C ASN A 194 3.22 -6.00 8.75
N PRO A 195 2.25 -6.11 7.84
CA PRO A 195 0.98 -5.37 7.91
C PRO A 195 0.22 -5.45 9.25
N ASP A 196 0.42 -6.51 10.03
CA ASP A 196 -0.17 -6.71 11.35
C ASP A 196 0.69 -6.15 12.51
N SER A 197 1.89 -5.61 12.24
CA SER A 197 2.73 -4.94 13.23
C SER A 197 2.11 -3.64 13.75
N ILE A 198 1.26 -2.99 12.95
CA ILE A 198 0.52 -1.78 13.35
C ILE A 198 -0.97 -2.03 13.18
N ARG A 199 -1.65 -2.33 14.30
CA ARG A 199 -3.09 -2.57 14.34
C ARG A 199 -3.81 -1.49 15.13
N LEU A 200 -4.84 -0.90 14.52
CA LEU A 200 -5.65 0.14 15.14
C LEU A 200 -7.13 -0.23 15.09
N ASP A 201 -7.89 0.20 16.09
CA ASP A 201 -9.35 0.13 16.04
C ASP A 201 -9.89 1.31 15.21
N ALA A 202 -10.78 1.01 14.27
CA ALA A 202 -11.55 1.98 13.50
C ALA A 202 -12.95 2.13 14.08
N PHE A 203 -13.35 3.33 14.47
CA PHE A 203 -14.68 3.62 15.03
C PHE A 203 -15.14 5.04 14.66
N PRO A 204 -16.46 5.32 14.67
CA PRO A 204 -16.99 6.65 14.40
C PRO A 204 -16.37 7.73 15.30
N GLY A 205 -16.03 8.88 14.71
CA GLY A 205 -15.40 10.00 15.44
C GLY A 205 -13.92 9.82 15.77
N MET A 206 -13.26 8.76 15.31
CA MET A 206 -11.82 8.59 15.54
C MET A 206 -10.98 9.69 14.86
N SER A 207 -9.87 10.05 15.51
CA SER A 207 -8.80 10.85 14.89
C SER A 207 -7.60 9.95 14.60
N LEU A 208 -7.28 9.78 13.33
CA LEU A 208 -6.12 8.98 12.92
C LEU A 208 -4.81 9.56 13.42
N ASP A 209 -4.66 10.89 13.41
CA ASP A 209 -3.53 11.60 14.02
C ASP A 209 -3.29 11.15 15.46
N VAL A 210 -4.35 11.21 16.29
CA VAL A 210 -4.26 10.85 17.70
C VAL A 210 -3.92 9.37 17.86
N LYS A 211 -4.51 8.48 17.05
CA LYS A 211 -4.28 7.04 17.17
C LYS A 211 -2.89 6.63 16.73
N VAL A 212 -2.40 7.13 15.61
CA VAL A 212 -1.05 6.82 15.11
C VAL A 212 0.02 7.39 16.05
N ASN A 213 -0.13 8.65 16.49
CA ASN A 213 0.88 9.24 17.38
C ASN A 213 0.93 8.57 18.77
N LYS A 214 -0.16 7.93 19.23
CA LYS A 214 -0.16 7.11 20.46
C LYS A 214 0.66 5.83 20.36
N LEU A 215 1.06 5.40 19.16
CA LEU A 215 1.99 4.28 18.99
C LEU A 215 3.42 4.64 19.41
N PHE A 216 3.72 5.93 19.46
CA PHE A 216 5.04 6.45 19.77
C PHE A 216 4.98 7.22 21.09
N GLY A 217 5.96 7.03 21.95
CA GLY A 217 5.79 7.45 23.32
C GLY A 217 6.88 6.98 24.26
N GLU A 218 6.69 7.35 25.51
CA GLU A 218 7.34 6.72 26.65
C GLU A 218 6.36 5.71 27.24
N PHE A 219 6.83 4.48 27.46
CA PHE A 219 6.02 3.39 27.98
C PHE A 219 6.71 2.76 29.17
N SER A 220 6.00 2.62 30.28
CA SER A 220 6.50 1.89 31.45
C SER A 220 6.34 0.39 31.24
N VAL A 221 7.42 -0.37 31.40
CA VAL A 221 7.46 -1.83 31.31
C VAL A 221 8.30 -2.35 32.47
N GLY A 222 7.64 -2.90 33.50
CA GLY A 222 8.30 -3.20 34.77
C GLY A 222 8.94 -1.95 35.37
N ASP A 223 10.20 -2.09 35.81
CA ASP A 223 11.02 -1.00 36.35
C ASP A 223 11.77 -0.21 35.26
N SER A 224 11.43 -0.46 33.99
CA SER A 224 12.02 0.21 32.84
C SER A 224 11.04 1.19 32.21
N THR A 225 11.59 2.25 31.64
CA THR A 225 10.89 3.15 30.71
C THR A 225 11.42 2.87 29.32
N LEU A 226 10.52 2.62 28.38
CA LEU A 226 10.80 2.39 26.98
C LEU A 226 10.49 3.64 26.19
N LEU A 227 11.30 3.91 25.18
CA LEU A 227 11.11 5.02 24.29
C LEU A 227 10.97 4.50 22.87
N VAL A 228 9.77 4.70 22.33
CA VAL A 228 9.43 4.32 20.96
C VAL A 228 9.22 5.60 20.17
N ARG A 229 10.03 5.80 19.12
CA ARG A 229 9.99 7.00 18.28
C ARG A 229 9.89 6.61 16.81
N PRO A 230 9.20 7.40 15.97
CA PRO A 230 9.07 7.08 14.57
C PRO A 230 10.38 7.38 13.81
N ASP A 231 10.72 6.54 12.82
CA ASP A 231 11.83 6.79 11.86
C ASP A 231 11.39 7.60 10.65
N ALA A 232 10.20 8.22 10.70
CA ALA A 232 9.69 9.00 9.59
C ALA A 232 9.71 8.23 8.24
N PRO A 233 9.19 6.98 8.19
CA PRO A 233 9.33 6.15 7.01
C PRO A 233 8.68 6.79 5.78
N VAL A 234 9.15 6.45 4.58
CA VAL A 234 8.48 6.88 3.34
C VAL A 234 7.04 6.36 3.30
N PHE A 235 6.83 5.12 3.76
CA PHE A 235 5.53 4.50 3.85
C PHE A 235 5.17 4.12 5.28
N LEU A 236 3.92 4.35 5.67
CA LEU A 236 3.34 3.77 6.87
C LEU A 236 2.16 2.90 6.47
N TYR A 237 2.09 1.69 7.01
CA TYR A 237 0.93 0.82 6.84
C TYR A 237 0.21 0.64 8.18
N VAL A 238 -1.10 0.41 8.11
CA VAL A 238 -1.94 0.15 9.27
C VAL A 238 -3.02 -0.84 8.89
N THR A 239 -3.19 -1.88 9.70
CA THR A 239 -4.37 -2.76 9.64
C THR A 239 -5.40 -2.31 10.65
N PHE A 240 -6.61 -2.02 10.19
CA PHE A 240 -7.73 -1.60 11.03
C PHE A 240 -8.70 -2.73 11.30
N THR A 241 -9.25 -2.76 12.51
CA THR A 241 -10.42 -3.57 12.86
C THR A 241 -11.56 -2.63 13.23
N VAL A 242 -12.71 -2.79 12.58
CA VAL A 242 -13.88 -1.95 12.79
C VAL A 242 -14.57 -2.30 14.10
N LYS A 243 -14.88 -1.28 14.91
CA LYS A 243 -15.55 -1.39 16.22
C LYS A 243 -16.50 -0.22 16.44
N GLY A 244 -17.49 -0.42 17.31
CA GLY A 244 -18.40 0.64 17.75
C GLY A 244 -19.25 1.26 16.64
N VAL A 245 -19.41 0.59 15.49
CA VAL A 245 -20.34 1.00 14.44
C VAL A 245 -21.75 0.59 14.86
N GLY A 246 -22.69 1.52 14.76
CA GLY A 246 -24.08 1.38 15.18
C GLY A 246 -24.96 2.29 14.32
N GLU A 247 -25.56 3.32 14.91
CA GLU A 247 -26.26 4.37 14.14
C GLU A 247 -25.29 5.29 13.39
N GLU A 248 -24.08 5.49 13.92
CA GLU A 248 -23.01 6.23 13.27
C GLU A 248 -22.14 5.31 12.42
N ASN A 249 -21.81 5.77 11.21
CA ASN A 249 -20.94 5.07 10.27
C ASN A 249 -19.49 5.59 10.37
N LEU A 250 -18.55 4.78 9.90
CA LEU A 250 -17.17 5.26 9.71
C LEU A 250 -17.14 6.41 8.69
N ASN A 251 -16.44 7.48 9.06
CA ASN A 251 -16.15 8.56 8.13
C ASN A 251 -14.80 8.30 7.43
N PHE A 252 -14.83 8.10 6.11
CA PHE A 252 -13.63 7.90 5.32
C PHE A 252 -12.64 9.08 5.41
N ASP A 253 -13.12 10.31 5.62
CA ASP A 253 -12.26 11.49 5.77
C ASP A 253 -11.25 11.33 6.91
N ALA A 254 -11.62 10.59 7.96
CA ALA A 254 -10.75 10.32 9.10
C ALA A 254 -9.51 9.47 8.74
N PHE A 255 -9.53 8.77 7.59
CA PHE A 255 -8.49 7.84 7.16
C PHE A 255 -7.68 8.35 5.96
N ARG A 256 -7.99 9.52 5.40
CA ARG A 256 -7.32 10.01 4.19
C ARG A 256 -5.90 10.46 4.43
N ARG A 257 -5.65 11.03 5.60
CA ARG A 257 -4.39 11.69 5.94
C ARG A 257 -4.20 11.70 7.43
N PHE A 258 -2.94 11.72 7.82
CA PHE A 258 -2.56 12.02 9.19
C PHE A 258 -1.21 12.72 9.22
N THR A 259 -0.85 13.26 10.36
CA THR A 259 0.43 13.91 10.63
C THR A 259 1.18 13.13 11.69
N LEU A 260 2.35 12.61 11.33
CA LEU A 260 3.25 11.95 12.27
C LEU A 260 4.12 12.99 12.96
N GLU A 261 4.20 12.91 14.29
CA GLU A 261 5.14 13.72 15.05
C GLU A 261 6.56 13.14 14.94
N VAL A 262 7.51 13.95 14.47
CA VAL A 262 8.89 13.52 14.27
C VAL A 262 9.87 14.40 15.04
N GLY A 263 11.06 13.88 15.26
CA GLY A 263 12.06 14.50 16.12
C GLY A 263 13.44 13.90 15.93
N LYS A 264 14.35 14.27 16.81
CA LYS A 264 15.69 13.71 16.88
C LYS A 264 16.12 13.55 18.32
N PHE A 265 17.06 12.65 18.53
CA PHE A 265 17.78 12.56 19.79
C PHE A 265 18.84 13.65 19.86
N VAL A 266 18.84 14.42 20.94
CA VAL A 266 19.84 15.44 21.25
C VAL A 266 20.48 15.12 22.59
N ASP A 267 21.79 15.22 22.67
CA ASP A 267 22.50 15.15 23.94
C ASP A 267 22.37 16.51 24.65
N VAL A 268 21.77 16.51 25.84
CA VAL A 268 21.67 17.67 26.73
C VAL A 268 22.39 17.32 28.02
N ASN A 269 23.64 17.79 28.16
CA ASN A 269 24.49 17.58 29.33
C ASN A 269 24.76 16.10 29.66
N GLY A 270 25.09 15.28 28.66
CA GLY A 270 25.34 13.85 28.81
C GLY A 270 24.07 13.00 28.93
N THR A 271 22.89 13.62 28.76
CA THR A 271 21.60 12.93 28.80
C THR A 271 20.92 13.04 27.45
N MET A 272 20.69 11.91 26.79
CA MET A 272 19.93 11.86 25.55
C MET A 272 18.48 12.29 25.81
N ARG A 273 17.99 13.29 25.08
CA ARG A 273 16.61 13.75 25.11
C ARG A 273 16.01 13.69 23.72
N TRP A 274 14.72 13.37 23.65
CA TRP A 274 13.98 13.50 22.42
C TRP A 274 13.54 14.96 22.24
N GLN A 275 13.94 15.56 21.13
CA GLN A 275 13.45 16.87 20.73
C GLN A 275 12.56 16.70 19.51
N ARG A 276 11.30 17.12 19.63
CA ARG A 276 10.40 17.25 18.48
C ARG A 276 10.99 18.26 17.50
N THR A 277 11.19 17.86 16.25
CA THR A 277 11.74 18.71 15.19
C THR A 277 10.69 19.09 14.16
N GLY A 278 9.57 18.37 14.09
CA GLY A 278 8.55 18.68 13.11
C GLY A 278 7.33 17.78 13.13
N ARG A 279 6.67 17.80 11.98
CA ARG A 279 5.44 17.09 11.65
C ARG A 279 5.56 16.62 10.22
N MET A 280 5.34 15.34 9.97
CA MET A 280 5.38 14.75 8.64
C MET A 280 3.98 14.34 8.22
N PRO A 281 3.40 15.00 7.20
CA PRO A 281 2.09 14.63 6.69
C PRO A 281 2.18 13.38 5.81
N TYR A 282 1.25 12.47 6.05
CA TYR A 282 1.05 11.22 5.31
C TYR A 282 -0.31 11.26 4.62
N THR A 283 -0.36 10.74 3.39
CA THR A 283 -1.57 10.65 2.58
C THR A 283 -1.81 9.19 2.18
N LEU A 284 -3.07 8.76 2.23
CA LEU A 284 -3.50 7.42 1.84
C LEU A 284 -3.23 7.21 0.34
N ILE A 285 -2.55 6.12 -0.01
CA ILE A 285 -2.28 5.73 -1.41
C ILE A 285 -2.87 4.38 -1.79
N ALA A 286 -3.22 3.55 -0.81
CA ALA A 286 -3.93 2.31 -1.05
C ALA A 286 -4.77 1.90 0.16
N LEU A 287 -5.89 1.25 -0.11
CA LEU A 287 -6.82 0.72 0.86
C LEU A 287 -7.26 -0.67 0.38
N VAL A 288 -7.09 -1.70 1.21
CA VAL A 288 -7.51 -3.07 0.90
C VAL A 288 -8.51 -3.52 1.96
N LYS A 289 -9.77 -3.70 1.60
CA LYS A 289 -10.74 -4.37 2.47
C LYS A 289 -10.47 -5.88 2.40
N HIS A 290 -10.29 -6.49 3.56
CA HIS A 290 -10.15 -7.94 3.65
C HIS A 290 -11.51 -8.60 3.43
N ARG A 291 -11.52 -9.73 2.75
CA ARG A 291 -12.72 -10.57 2.63
C ARG A 291 -13.16 -11.10 4.00
N ASN A 292 -14.46 -11.24 4.21
CA ASN A 292 -15.03 -11.76 5.45
C ASN A 292 -15.20 -13.29 5.44
N SER A 293 -15.27 -13.90 4.25
CA SER A 293 -15.39 -15.35 4.05
C SER A 293 -14.53 -15.82 2.88
N ALA A 294 -14.37 -17.14 2.73
CA ALA A 294 -13.63 -17.74 1.62
C ALA A 294 -14.26 -17.44 0.25
N ASP A 295 -15.59 -17.28 0.19
CA ASP A 295 -16.35 -17.00 -1.03
C ASP A 295 -16.42 -15.51 -1.39
N ASP A 296 -15.92 -14.63 -0.52
CA ASP A 296 -15.87 -13.19 -0.77
C ASP A 296 -14.50 -12.78 -1.37
N CYS A 297 -14.44 -11.60 -1.97
CA CYS A 297 -13.22 -11.07 -2.58
C CYS A 297 -12.52 -10.09 -1.64
N ASP A 298 -11.18 -10.18 -1.57
CA ASP A 298 -10.41 -9.02 -1.12
C ASP A 298 -10.60 -7.90 -2.15
N THR A 299 -10.71 -6.66 -1.69
CA THR A 299 -10.93 -5.53 -2.61
C THR A 299 -9.96 -4.41 -2.33
N ILE A 300 -9.39 -3.81 -3.38
CA ILE A 300 -8.40 -2.74 -3.30
C ILE A 300 -8.87 -1.48 -4.01
N ARG A 301 -8.47 -0.34 -3.44
CA ARG A 301 -8.48 0.98 -4.07
C ARG A 301 -7.12 1.60 -3.91
N VAL A 302 -6.67 2.29 -4.95
CA VAL A 302 -5.40 3.02 -4.90
C VAL A 302 -5.62 4.45 -5.37
N TYR A 303 -4.88 5.37 -4.77
CA TYR A 303 -5.05 6.81 -4.96
C TYR A 303 -3.76 7.43 -5.41
N ASP A 304 -3.81 8.37 -6.34
CA ASP A 304 -2.65 9.18 -6.74
C ASP A 304 -2.18 10.11 -5.59
N GLU A 305 -1.11 10.87 -5.82
CA GLU A 305 -0.58 11.81 -4.83
C GLU A 305 -1.55 12.95 -4.46
N MET A 306 -2.53 13.21 -5.34
CA MET A 306 -3.59 14.19 -5.11
C MET A 306 -4.84 13.56 -4.48
N GLY A 307 -4.82 12.25 -4.23
CA GLY A 307 -5.90 11.46 -3.67
C GLY A 307 -6.95 11.00 -4.69
N ASN A 308 -6.77 11.24 -6.00
CA ASN A 308 -7.71 10.74 -7.00
C ASN A 308 -7.60 9.22 -7.09
N MET A 309 -8.73 8.53 -7.17
CA MET A 309 -8.74 7.08 -7.38
C MET A 309 -8.10 6.74 -8.74
N ASN A 310 -7.06 5.91 -8.71
CA ASN A 310 -6.51 5.30 -9.91
C ASN A 310 -7.40 4.13 -10.34
N ILE A 311 -7.77 4.14 -11.60
CA ILE A 311 -8.65 3.16 -12.21
C ILE A 311 -7.85 2.40 -13.30
N PRO A 312 -8.01 1.08 -13.43
CA PRO A 312 -7.40 0.33 -14.52
C PRO A 312 -7.87 0.84 -15.89
N ASN A 313 -7.01 0.79 -16.90
CA ASN A 313 -7.37 1.16 -18.28
C ASN A 313 -8.41 0.22 -18.93
N ALA A 314 -8.67 -0.95 -18.34
CA ALA A 314 -9.54 -2.00 -18.86
C ALA A 314 -10.85 -2.09 -18.07
N LYS A 315 -11.68 -3.11 -18.39
CA LYS A 315 -12.87 -3.44 -17.59
C LYS A 315 -12.45 -3.58 -16.11
N MET A 316 -13.18 -2.89 -15.25
CA MET A 316 -12.91 -2.91 -13.82
C MET A 316 -13.11 -4.34 -13.27
N PRO A 317 -12.07 -4.94 -12.66
CA PRO A 317 -12.16 -6.26 -12.07
C PRO A 317 -12.96 -6.23 -10.77
N ALA A 318 -13.47 -7.39 -10.33
CA ALA A 318 -14.31 -7.51 -9.14
C ALA A 318 -13.59 -7.03 -7.88
N TYR A 319 -12.29 -7.34 -7.76
CA TYR A 319 -11.46 -6.90 -6.64
C TYR A 319 -11.19 -5.37 -6.64
N ALA A 320 -11.52 -4.65 -7.70
CA ALA A 320 -11.41 -3.17 -7.77
C ALA A 320 -12.76 -2.47 -7.65
N THR A 321 -13.81 -3.19 -7.24
CA THR A 321 -15.19 -2.67 -7.28
C THR A 321 -15.41 -1.43 -6.40
N PRO A 322 -16.11 -0.39 -6.91
CA PRO A 322 -16.51 0.78 -6.15
C PRO A 322 -17.73 0.49 -5.26
N SER A 323 -18.32 -0.72 -5.35
CA SER A 323 -19.61 -1.03 -4.71
C SER A 323 -19.57 -1.04 -3.18
N TRP A 324 -18.43 -1.30 -2.57
CA TRP A 324 -18.29 -1.26 -1.10
C TRP A 324 -17.97 0.16 -0.63
N ARG A 325 -18.36 0.52 0.60
CA ARG A 325 -18.02 1.83 1.18
C ARG A 325 -17.50 1.63 2.57
N MET A 326 -16.61 2.52 3.00
CA MET A 326 -16.13 2.49 4.39
C MET A 326 -17.28 2.69 5.38
N ALA A 327 -18.28 3.50 5.00
CA ALA A 327 -19.50 3.69 5.78
C ALA A 327 -20.39 2.43 5.87
N ASP A 328 -20.21 1.44 5.00
CA ASP A 328 -20.96 0.18 5.03
C ASP A 328 -20.24 -0.93 5.82
N MET A 329 -19.06 -0.65 6.40
CA MET A 329 -18.31 -1.64 7.16
C MET A 329 -18.97 -1.93 8.51
N GLN A 330 -18.91 -3.19 8.92
CA GLN A 330 -19.52 -3.69 10.14
C GLN A 330 -18.49 -3.96 11.22
N ASN A 331 -18.93 -4.05 12.48
CA ASN A 331 -18.06 -4.45 13.59
C ASN A 331 -17.40 -5.80 13.29
N GLY A 332 -16.08 -5.86 13.43
CA GLY A 332 -15.27 -7.04 13.11
C GLY A 332 -14.69 -7.05 11.70
N ASP A 333 -15.21 -6.24 10.76
CA ASP A 333 -14.58 -6.08 9.45
C ASP A 333 -13.15 -5.56 9.60
N THR A 334 -12.26 -5.96 8.69
CA THR A 334 -10.87 -5.51 8.71
C THR A 334 -10.45 -4.94 7.36
N PHE A 335 -9.54 -3.96 7.40
CA PHE A 335 -8.96 -3.39 6.20
C PHE A 335 -7.53 -2.93 6.45
N PHE A 336 -6.70 -3.04 5.41
CA PHE A 336 -5.34 -2.55 5.36
C PHE A 336 -5.32 -1.18 4.68
N ALA A 337 -4.54 -0.25 5.22
CA ALA A 337 -4.31 1.07 4.64
C ALA A 337 -2.81 1.34 4.50
N LEU A 338 -2.38 1.78 3.33
CA LEU A 338 -1.03 2.23 3.06
C LEU A 338 -1.00 3.73 2.83
N TYR A 339 -0.11 4.39 3.55
CA TYR A 339 0.11 5.82 3.48
C TYR A 339 1.53 6.11 2.99
N VAL A 340 1.69 7.20 2.24
CA VAL A 340 2.99 7.73 1.83
C VAL A 340 3.20 9.11 2.45
N TYR A 341 4.45 9.40 2.82
CA TYR A 341 4.85 10.76 3.16
C TYR A 341 4.65 11.69 1.95
N SER A 342 3.94 12.80 2.17
CA SER A 342 3.64 13.78 1.10
C SER A 342 4.20 15.15 1.47
N ARG A 343 5.10 15.70 0.64
CA ARG A 343 5.56 17.10 0.83
C ARG A 343 4.51 18.14 0.43
N MET A 344 3.54 17.75 -0.38
CA MET A 344 2.51 18.61 -0.94
C MET A 344 1.15 17.93 -0.81
N PRO A 345 0.50 18.02 0.37
CA PRO A 345 -0.84 17.48 0.50
C PRO A 345 -1.79 18.19 -0.49
N PRO A 346 -2.73 17.46 -1.12
CA PRO A 346 -3.70 18.06 -2.03
C PRO A 346 -4.48 19.17 -1.34
N LYS A 347 -4.68 20.29 -2.07
CA LYS A 347 -5.41 21.47 -1.58
C LYS A 347 -6.93 21.28 -1.56
N SER A 348 -7.44 20.30 -2.31
CA SER A 348 -8.86 19.99 -2.44
C SER A 348 -9.09 18.51 -2.18
N ASP A 349 -10.25 18.17 -1.60
CA ASP A 349 -10.66 16.78 -1.44
C ASP A 349 -11.10 16.21 -2.79
N PRO A 350 -10.42 15.21 -3.35
CA PRO A 350 -10.83 14.58 -4.60
C PRO A 350 -12.14 13.79 -4.41
N PRO A 351 -12.86 13.49 -5.50
CA PRO A 351 -14.09 12.70 -5.44
C PRO A 351 -13.76 11.24 -5.11
N PHE A 352 -13.88 10.87 -3.83
CA PHE A 352 -13.59 9.51 -3.37
C PHE A 352 -14.83 8.61 -3.43
N PRO A 353 -14.76 7.39 -4.01
CA PRO A 353 -15.89 6.45 -4.05
C PRO A 353 -16.49 6.16 -2.66
N GLU A 354 -15.68 6.25 -1.59
CA GLU A 354 -16.09 5.98 -0.21
C GLU A 354 -17.09 6.97 0.38
N VAL A 355 -17.16 8.21 -0.14
CA VAL A 355 -18.06 9.27 0.37
C VAL A 355 -19.34 9.42 -0.46
N PHE A 356 -19.49 8.69 -1.57
CA PHE A 356 -20.71 8.76 -2.37
C PHE A 356 -21.87 7.96 -1.75
N LYS A 357 -23.09 8.52 -1.83
CA LYS A 357 -24.31 7.82 -1.45
C LYS A 357 -24.69 6.81 -2.55
N ARG A 358 -25.44 5.75 -2.22
CA ARG A 358 -25.92 4.77 -3.22
C ARG A 358 -26.68 5.42 -4.39
N ALA A 359 -27.41 6.51 -4.15
CA ALA A 359 -28.07 7.29 -5.19
C ALA A 359 -27.06 7.99 -6.14
N ASP A 360 -25.90 8.38 -5.60
CA ASP A 360 -24.81 9.02 -6.35
C ASP A 360 -23.87 8.00 -6.99
N LEU A 361 -23.94 6.71 -6.64
CA LEU A 361 -23.13 5.66 -7.26
C LEU A 361 -23.47 5.51 -8.75
N ARG A 362 -24.74 5.70 -9.12
CA ARG A 362 -25.15 5.76 -10.52
C ARG A 362 -24.51 6.97 -11.21
N THR A 363 -24.54 8.14 -10.58
CA THR A 363 -23.87 9.35 -11.09
C THR A 363 -22.36 9.16 -11.19
N TYR A 364 -21.71 8.52 -10.21
CA TYR A 364 -20.31 8.16 -10.25
C TYR A 364 -20.03 7.19 -11.40
N ASN A 365 -20.84 6.15 -11.58
CA ASN A 365 -20.71 5.20 -12.69
C ASN A 365 -20.96 5.89 -14.04
N GLU A 366 -21.89 6.84 -14.13
CA GLU A 366 -22.15 7.63 -15.34
C GLU A 366 -21.01 8.61 -15.63
N GLU A 367 -20.47 9.29 -14.62
CA GLU A 367 -19.27 10.14 -14.73
C GLU A 367 -18.04 9.30 -15.06
N PHE A 368 -17.91 8.10 -14.49
CA PHE A 368 -16.90 7.10 -14.82
C PHE A 368 -17.02 6.63 -16.26
N ASP A 369 -18.23 6.32 -16.73
CA ASP A 369 -18.50 5.89 -18.09
C ASP A 369 -18.22 7.03 -19.07
N LYS A 370 -18.59 8.27 -18.72
CA LYS A 370 -18.24 9.47 -19.50
C LYS A 370 -16.73 9.71 -19.54
N PHE A 371 -16.03 9.61 -18.40
CA PHE A 371 -14.60 9.80 -18.30
C PHE A 371 -13.84 8.71 -19.06
N SER A 372 -14.23 7.45 -18.90
CA SER A 372 -13.72 6.31 -19.65
C SER A 372 -13.99 6.46 -21.14
N ALA A 373 -15.21 6.84 -21.53
CA ALA A 373 -15.56 7.10 -22.92
C ALA A 373 -14.82 8.31 -23.50
N PHE A 374 -14.54 9.36 -22.72
CA PHE A 374 -13.73 10.50 -23.12
C PHE A 374 -12.28 10.07 -23.37
N LEU A 375 -11.69 9.31 -22.45
CA LEU A 375 -10.35 8.73 -22.63
C LEU A 375 -10.29 7.84 -23.88
N ASN A 376 -11.35 7.11 -24.19
CA ASN A 376 -11.45 6.25 -25.37
C ASN A 376 -11.77 7.04 -26.68
N LYS A 377 -12.58 8.10 -26.63
CA LYS A 377 -12.89 8.96 -27.79
C LYS A 377 -11.68 9.79 -28.22
N GLY A 378 -10.92 10.32 -27.26
CA GLY A 378 -9.65 10.99 -27.55
C GLY A 378 -8.65 10.08 -28.26
N GLN A 379 -8.76 8.76 -28.08
CA GLN A 379 -7.94 7.76 -28.77
C GLN A 379 -8.41 7.46 -30.19
N ASN A 380 -9.72 7.50 -30.48
CA ASN A 380 -10.26 7.26 -31.83
C ASN A 380 -10.06 8.46 -32.77
N VAL A 381 -10.24 9.69 -32.28
CA VAL A 381 -10.00 10.92 -33.08
C VAL A 381 -8.53 11.06 -33.47
N LYS A 382 -7.62 10.51 -32.67
CA LYS A 382 -6.19 10.46 -33.01
C LYS A 382 -5.87 9.41 -34.08
N ARG A 383 -6.61 8.31 -34.15
CA ARG A 383 -6.47 7.25 -35.17
C ARG A 383 -6.98 7.66 -36.56
N GLU A 384 -7.84 8.66 -36.64
CA GLU A 384 -8.39 9.17 -37.91
C GLU A 384 -7.60 10.35 -38.48
N ARG A 385 -6.64 10.90 -37.71
CA ARG A 385 -5.79 12.04 -38.11
C ARG A 385 -4.36 11.66 -38.47
N ASP A 386 -3.93 10.47 -38.08
CA ASP A 386 -2.67 9.82 -38.47
C ASP A 386 -2.99 8.70 -39.45
#